data_AF-A0A2N3Q196-F1
#
_entry.id   AF-A0A2N3Q196-F1
#
_cell.length_a   1.000
_cell.length_b   1.000
_cell.length_c   1.000
_cell.angle_alpha   90.00
_cell.angle_beta   90.00
_cell.angle_gamma   90.00
#
_symmetry.space_group_name_H-M   'P 1'
#
loop_
_entity.id
_entity.type
_entity.pdbx_description
1 polymer ?
#
loop_
_entity_poly.entity_id
_entity_poly.type
_entity_poly.pdbx_seq_one_letter_code
_entity_poly.pdbx_strand_id
1 'polypeptide(L)'
;MIRSAGLILLKVRLLFGIEGGGMTRINMTTEEHAALWRRRLFEAEAGMTNYLLNAHGERHLAAWMDVRSKIFHELPSATNGSADEWKSVFFRAQALLERFLVGLFGHEAMTDWARSNAEVLRLLDEEGGQGPVPAVRRIAQQAELYDSTYTITERSSERSTVQIDRCAIWIYREKARARGVPITLGSPCEYCTRAMAEIVRAKGCTPNYELLDNGGVRGCRWTAIAARLRPPAFPAPRQVVAAQ
;
A
#
# COMPACT_ATOMS: atom_id res chain seq x y z
N MET A 1 26.25 45.56 -22.58
CA MET A 1 25.03 44.96 -22.01
C MET A 1 25.33 43.47 -21.85
N ILE A 2 25.64 42.92 -20.67
CA ILE A 2 24.73 42.60 -19.54
C ILE A 2 23.63 41.65 -20.07
N ARG A 3 23.43 40.38 -19.65
CA ARG A 3 23.82 39.60 -18.45
C ARG A 3 23.54 38.09 -18.68
N SER A 4 24.35 37.26 -18.00
CA SER A 4 23.96 36.03 -17.27
C SER A 4 23.24 34.87 -17.99
N ALA A 5 24.02 33.85 -18.39
CA ALA A 5 23.57 32.46 -18.46
C ALA A 5 24.64 31.57 -17.81
N GLY A 6 24.74 31.66 -16.49
CA GLY A 6 25.53 30.76 -15.66
C GLY A 6 24.62 30.19 -14.57
N LEU A 7 24.90 28.95 -14.16
CA LEU A 7 24.35 28.24 -13.00
C LEU A 7 23.04 27.43 -13.15
N ILE A 8 22.94 26.49 -14.11
CA ILE A 8 22.11 25.28 -13.90
C ILE A 8 22.77 24.07 -14.60
N LEU A 9 23.87 23.55 -14.04
CA LEU A 9 24.44 22.26 -14.51
C LEU A 9 25.19 21.48 -13.42
N LEU A 10 24.92 21.75 -12.14
CA LEU A 10 25.61 21.08 -11.03
C LEU A 10 24.65 20.75 -9.87
N LYS A 11 23.80 19.73 -10.05
CA LYS A 11 23.16 19.01 -8.92
C LYS A 11 22.49 17.68 -9.32
N VAL A 12 23.12 16.88 -10.18
CA VAL A 12 22.71 15.47 -10.38
C VAL A 12 23.96 14.60 -10.42
N ARG A 13 24.65 14.54 -9.28
CA ARG A 13 25.67 13.53 -8.98
C ARG A 13 26.05 13.65 -7.51
N LEU A 14 25.33 12.93 -6.67
CA LEU A 14 25.74 12.44 -5.34
C LEU A 14 24.54 11.66 -4.79
N LEU A 15 24.81 10.53 -4.13
CA LEU A 15 23.88 9.49 -3.61
C LEU A 15 23.68 8.22 -4.45
N PHE A 16 24.69 7.78 -5.19
CA PHE A 16 24.90 6.33 -5.40
C PHE A 16 26.36 5.99 -5.13
N GLY A 17 26.60 5.48 -3.91
CA GLY A 17 27.91 5.11 -3.37
C GLY A 17 27.79 4.50 -1.97
N ILE A 18 27.46 3.20 -1.95
CA ILE A 18 28.05 2.06 -1.19
C ILE A 18 28.36 2.20 0.34
N GLU A 19 27.98 1.14 1.07
CA GLU A 19 28.48 0.65 2.38
C GLU A 19 28.16 1.42 3.68
N GLY A 20 27.44 0.73 4.58
CA GLY A 20 27.24 1.13 5.98
C GLY A 20 25.79 0.88 6.44
N GLY A 21 25.60 -0.06 7.36
CA GLY A 21 24.32 -0.41 7.98
C GLY A 21 23.70 0.74 8.78
N GLY A 22 23.10 1.69 8.08
CA GLY A 22 22.29 2.76 8.65
C GLY A 22 20.82 2.37 8.68
N MET A 23 20.28 2.22 9.89
CA MET A 23 18.87 2.00 10.19
C MET A 23 18.01 3.10 9.57
N THR A 24 17.58 2.93 8.32
CA THR A 24 16.96 4.03 7.58
C THR A 24 15.44 3.91 7.66
N ARG A 25 14.88 4.46 8.74
CA ARG A 25 13.44 4.74 8.83
C ARG A 25 13.06 5.89 7.91
N ILE A 26 11.78 5.97 7.59
CA ILE A 26 11.17 7.16 7.00
C ILE A 26 10.73 8.03 8.18
N ASN A 27 10.94 9.34 8.11
CA ASN A 27 10.40 10.28 9.08
C ASN A 27 9.30 11.09 8.38
N MET A 28 8.14 11.22 9.01
CA MET A 28 7.02 12.00 8.50
C MET A 28 6.59 13.02 9.56
N THR A 29 6.31 14.23 9.11
CA THR A 29 5.67 15.29 9.90
C THR A 29 4.21 14.94 10.21
N THR A 30 3.62 15.62 11.19
CA THR A 30 2.18 15.46 11.52
C THR A 30 1.28 15.78 10.32
N GLU A 31 1.66 16.75 9.49
CA GLU A 31 0.91 17.10 8.28
C GLU A 31 0.99 15.98 7.23
N GLU A 32 2.17 15.42 7.01
CA GLU A 32 2.36 14.26 6.13
C GLU A 32 1.57 13.03 6.64
N HIS A 33 1.51 12.81 7.95
CA HIS A 33 0.66 11.77 8.55
C HIS A 33 -0.82 11.97 8.24
N ALA A 34 -1.35 13.19 8.47
CA ALA A 34 -2.75 13.49 8.19
C ALA A 34 -3.07 13.35 6.69
N ALA A 35 -2.19 13.85 5.83
CA ALA A 35 -2.31 13.70 4.38
C ALA A 35 -2.28 12.25 3.94
N LEU A 36 -1.40 11.44 4.53
CA LEU A 36 -1.31 10.03 4.20
C LEU A 36 -2.56 9.26 4.65
N TRP A 37 -3.12 9.54 5.83
CA TRP A 37 -4.40 8.95 6.25
C TRP A 37 -5.54 9.26 5.29
N ARG A 38 -5.67 10.52 4.86
CA ARG A 38 -6.65 10.93 3.84
C ARG A 38 -6.48 10.13 2.55
N ARG A 39 -5.23 10.00 2.08
CA ARG A 39 -4.91 9.23 0.89
C ARG A 39 -5.28 7.75 1.06
N ARG A 40 -4.98 7.14 2.22
CA ARG A 40 -5.34 5.72 2.48
C ARG A 40 -6.85 5.50 2.53
N LEU A 41 -7.60 6.46 3.08
CA LEU A 41 -9.06 6.41 3.07
C LEU A 41 -9.59 6.43 1.63
N PHE A 42 -9.10 7.35 0.81
CA PHE A 42 -9.49 7.45 -0.60
C PHE A 42 -9.14 6.16 -1.36
N GLU A 43 -7.92 5.65 -1.23
CA GLU A 43 -7.48 4.41 -1.87
C GLU A 43 -8.39 3.22 -1.51
N ALA A 44 -8.75 3.08 -0.24
CA ALA A 44 -9.58 1.97 0.23
C ALA A 44 -11.03 2.05 -0.29
N GLU A 45 -11.63 3.24 -0.29
CA GLU A 45 -13.00 3.44 -0.78
C GLU A 45 -13.06 3.34 -2.30
N ALA A 46 -12.16 4.01 -3.02
CA ALA A 46 -12.13 3.97 -4.47
C ALA A 46 -11.85 2.56 -4.99
N GLY A 47 -10.95 1.80 -4.33
CA GLY A 47 -10.71 0.42 -4.71
C GLY A 47 -11.86 -0.53 -4.37
N MET A 48 -12.66 -0.26 -3.33
CA MET A 48 -13.92 -0.98 -3.11
C MET A 48 -14.94 -0.67 -4.22
N THR A 49 -15.14 0.62 -4.54
CA THR A 49 -16.01 1.05 -5.64
C THR A 49 -15.60 0.37 -6.95
N ASN A 50 -14.30 0.39 -7.28
CA ASN A 50 -13.77 -0.23 -8.48
C ASN A 50 -13.95 -1.76 -8.49
N TYR A 51 -13.79 -2.43 -7.34
CA TYR A 51 -14.04 -3.87 -7.23
C TYR A 51 -15.51 -4.20 -7.52
N LEU A 52 -16.45 -3.46 -6.91
CA LEU A 52 -17.88 -3.69 -7.08
C LEU A 52 -18.33 -3.46 -8.53
N LEU A 53 -17.92 -2.36 -9.14
CA LEU A 53 -18.32 -2.02 -10.50
C LEU A 53 -17.81 -3.06 -11.51
N ASN A 54 -16.55 -3.49 -11.40
CA ASN A 54 -15.95 -4.43 -12.35
C ASN A 54 -16.39 -5.88 -12.15
N ALA A 55 -16.58 -6.33 -10.90
CA ALA A 55 -16.89 -7.73 -10.61
C ALA A 55 -18.40 -8.00 -10.50
N HIS A 56 -19.19 -6.99 -10.11
CA HIS A 56 -20.59 -7.20 -9.71
C HIS A 56 -21.59 -6.25 -10.37
N GLY A 57 -21.13 -5.24 -11.10
CA GLY A 57 -21.97 -4.22 -11.72
C GLY A 57 -22.78 -3.45 -10.68
N GLU A 58 -24.06 -3.20 -10.97
CA GLU A 58 -24.94 -2.38 -10.12
C GLU A 58 -25.62 -3.16 -8.99
N ARG A 59 -25.45 -4.49 -8.91
CA ARG A 59 -26.21 -5.38 -8.00
C ARG A 59 -26.16 -4.97 -6.53
N HIS A 60 -25.07 -4.33 -6.09
CA HIS A 60 -24.87 -3.92 -4.70
C HIS A 60 -24.80 -2.39 -4.53
N LEU A 61 -25.21 -1.62 -5.53
CA LEU A 61 -25.05 -0.16 -5.54
C LEU A 61 -25.75 0.52 -4.35
N ALA A 62 -27.00 0.18 -4.06
CA ALA A 62 -27.74 0.78 -2.95
C ALA A 62 -27.10 0.47 -1.58
N ALA A 63 -26.70 -0.79 -1.36
CA ALA A 63 -26.02 -1.20 -0.13
C ALA A 63 -24.63 -0.53 -0.01
N TRP A 64 -23.94 -0.38 -1.14
CA TRP A 64 -22.67 0.33 -1.19
C TRP A 64 -22.83 1.83 -0.87
N MET A 65 -23.86 2.48 -1.40
CA MET A 65 -24.15 3.89 -1.09
C MET A 65 -24.42 4.12 0.41
N ASP A 66 -25.12 3.20 1.07
CA ASP A 66 -25.31 3.25 2.53
C ASP A 66 -24.00 3.08 3.31
N VAL A 67 -23.08 2.21 2.85
CA VAL A 67 -21.76 2.08 3.47
C VAL A 67 -20.92 3.34 3.25
N ARG A 68 -20.93 3.90 2.03
CA ARG A 68 -20.20 5.14 1.70
C ARG A 68 -20.66 6.32 2.55
N SER A 69 -21.97 6.49 2.74
CA SER A 69 -22.51 7.57 3.57
C SER A 69 -21.98 7.51 5.00
N LYS A 70 -21.87 6.29 5.57
CA LYS A 70 -21.29 6.04 6.90
C LYS A 70 -19.78 6.27 6.94
N ILE A 71 -19.06 5.93 5.86
CA ILE A 71 -17.61 6.18 5.75
C ILE A 71 -17.34 7.70 5.82
N PHE A 72 -18.09 8.49 5.04
CA PHE A 72 -17.89 9.93 4.90
C PHE A 72 -18.71 10.78 5.87
N HIS A 73 -19.39 10.16 6.84
CA HIS A 73 -20.04 10.88 7.93
C HIS A 73 -19.01 11.57 8.82
N GLU A 74 -19.20 12.85 9.15
CA GLU A 74 -18.33 13.60 10.08
C GLU A 74 -16.84 13.56 9.68
N LEU A 75 -16.53 13.93 8.43
CA LEU A 75 -15.14 14.08 8.03
C LEU A 75 -14.47 15.26 8.76
N PRO A 76 -13.23 15.10 9.25
CA PRO A 76 -12.41 16.21 9.73
C PRO A 76 -12.17 17.23 8.61
N SER A 77 -11.76 18.44 8.98
CA SER A 77 -11.34 19.43 7.98
C SER A 77 -10.23 18.86 7.10
N ALA A 78 -10.37 19.04 5.78
CA ALA A 78 -9.34 18.63 4.83
C ALA A 78 -8.03 19.39 5.01
N THR A 79 -8.11 20.66 5.44
CA THR A 79 -6.94 21.53 5.63
C THR A 79 -6.40 21.48 7.05
N ASN A 80 -7.29 21.39 8.05
CA ASN A 80 -6.92 21.58 9.46
C ASN A 80 -7.13 20.34 10.33
N GLY A 81 -7.67 19.24 9.78
CA GLY A 81 -7.91 18.02 10.53
C GLY A 81 -6.60 17.34 10.92
N SER A 82 -6.49 16.95 12.19
CA SER A 82 -5.31 16.30 12.76
C SER A 82 -5.13 14.87 12.24
N ALA A 83 -3.91 14.34 12.40
CA ALA A 83 -3.60 12.97 12.03
C ALA A 83 -4.45 11.93 12.80
N ASP A 84 -4.74 12.18 14.09
CA ASP A 84 -5.54 11.27 14.91
C ASP A 84 -7.02 11.25 14.51
N GLU A 85 -7.59 12.40 14.13
CA GLU A 85 -8.95 12.46 13.60
C GLU A 85 -9.06 11.68 12.28
N TRP A 86 -8.10 11.87 11.37
CA TRP A 86 -8.07 11.13 10.10
C TRP A 86 -7.80 9.63 10.28
N LYS A 87 -6.97 9.25 11.25
CA LYS A 87 -6.75 7.85 11.68
C LYS A 87 -8.05 7.20 12.16
N SER A 88 -8.83 7.91 12.97
CA SER A 88 -10.13 7.42 13.46
C SER A 88 -11.10 7.15 12.31
N VAL A 89 -11.22 8.10 11.37
CA VAL A 89 -12.04 7.92 10.15
C VAL A 89 -11.56 6.72 9.33
N PHE A 90 -10.24 6.59 9.11
CA PHE A 90 -9.71 5.46 8.35
C PHE A 90 -10.06 4.11 8.99
N PHE A 91 -9.88 3.95 10.30
CA PHE A 91 -10.19 2.68 10.95
C PHE A 91 -11.69 2.37 10.98
N ARG A 92 -12.54 3.39 11.16
CA ARG A 92 -13.99 3.23 10.99
C ARG A 92 -14.33 2.76 9.57
N ALA A 93 -13.76 3.42 8.56
CA ALA A 93 -13.99 3.06 7.17
C ALA A 93 -13.51 1.65 6.86
N GLN A 94 -12.31 1.27 7.33
CA GLN A 94 -11.77 -0.06 7.14
C GLN A 94 -12.67 -1.13 7.76
N ALA A 95 -13.19 -0.92 8.98
CA ALA A 95 -14.12 -1.85 9.61
C ALA A 95 -15.45 -1.98 8.84
N LEU A 96 -15.98 -0.87 8.32
CA LEU A 96 -17.19 -0.87 7.49
C LEU A 96 -16.97 -1.63 6.17
N LEU A 97 -15.84 -1.39 5.50
CA LEU A 97 -15.46 -2.06 4.26
C LEU A 97 -15.24 -3.56 4.47
N GLU A 98 -14.51 -3.95 5.52
CA GLU A 98 -14.30 -5.35 5.88
C GLU A 98 -15.63 -6.06 6.16
N ARG A 99 -16.51 -5.47 6.97
CA ARG A 99 -17.84 -6.03 7.25
C ARG A 99 -18.70 -6.18 6.00
N PHE A 100 -18.73 -5.15 5.16
CA PHE A 100 -19.52 -5.15 3.93
C PHE A 100 -19.05 -6.24 2.97
N LEU A 101 -17.73 -6.29 2.72
CA LEU A 101 -17.13 -7.25 1.80
C LEU A 101 -17.32 -8.70 2.28
N VAL A 102 -16.98 -8.97 3.55
CA VAL A 102 -17.10 -10.32 4.12
C VAL A 102 -18.56 -10.75 4.23
N GLY A 103 -19.45 -9.85 4.61
CA GLY A 103 -20.88 -10.14 4.72
C GLY A 103 -21.53 -10.54 3.40
N LEU A 104 -21.07 -9.96 2.28
CA LEU A 104 -21.63 -10.26 0.96
C LEU A 104 -20.91 -11.41 0.24
N PHE A 105 -19.58 -11.48 0.34
CA PHE A 105 -18.76 -12.32 -0.53
C PHE A 105 -17.82 -13.26 0.23
N GLY A 106 -17.85 -13.24 1.57
CA GLY A 106 -16.97 -14.03 2.41
C GLY A 106 -15.52 -13.53 2.41
N HIS A 107 -14.67 -14.26 3.13
CA HIS A 107 -13.28 -13.84 3.38
C HIS A 107 -12.39 -13.89 2.13
N GLU A 108 -12.71 -14.74 1.15
CA GLU A 108 -11.89 -14.89 -0.06
C GLU A 108 -11.87 -13.64 -0.94
N ALA A 109 -12.96 -12.86 -0.93
CA ALA A 109 -13.10 -11.63 -1.71
C ALA A 109 -12.07 -10.53 -1.32
N MET A 110 -11.42 -10.65 -0.16
CA MET A 110 -10.36 -9.71 0.24
C MET A 110 -9.19 -9.66 -0.73
N THR A 111 -8.88 -10.77 -1.41
CA THR A 111 -7.78 -10.79 -2.39
C THR A 111 -8.12 -9.95 -3.60
N ASP A 112 -9.35 -10.03 -4.10
CA ASP A 112 -9.79 -9.24 -5.25
C ASP A 112 -9.95 -7.76 -4.89
N TRP A 113 -10.46 -7.47 -3.69
CA TRP A 113 -10.48 -6.10 -3.20
C TRP A 113 -9.07 -5.53 -3.00
N ALA A 114 -8.13 -6.30 -2.46
CA ALA A 114 -6.72 -5.91 -2.34
C ALA A 114 -6.09 -5.59 -3.71
N ARG A 115 -6.39 -6.41 -4.73
CA ARG A 115 -5.93 -6.16 -6.11
C ARG A 115 -6.50 -4.86 -6.66
N SER A 116 -7.79 -4.61 -6.45
CA SER A 116 -8.46 -3.37 -6.86
C SER A 116 -7.86 -2.13 -6.17
N ASN A 117 -7.58 -2.21 -4.86
CA ASN A 117 -6.89 -1.14 -4.13
C ASN A 117 -5.48 -0.88 -4.68
N ALA A 118 -4.74 -1.93 -5.04
CA ALA A 118 -3.41 -1.79 -5.62
C ALA A 118 -3.43 -1.15 -7.01
N GLU A 119 -4.48 -1.39 -7.80
CA GLU A 119 -4.69 -0.72 -9.09
C GLU A 119 -5.01 0.76 -8.92
N VAL A 120 -5.90 1.13 -7.99
CA VAL A 120 -6.15 2.54 -7.64
C VAL A 120 -4.86 3.21 -7.19
N LEU A 121 -4.08 2.56 -6.32
CA LEU A 121 -2.77 3.06 -5.92
C LEU A 121 -1.88 3.34 -7.14
N ARG A 122 -1.80 2.40 -8.09
CA ARG A 122 -1.00 2.55 -9.32
C ARG A 122 -1.43 3.77 -10.14
N LEU A 123 -2.72 4.05 -10.23
CA LEU A 123 -3.26 5.23 -10.93
C LEU A 123 -2.91 6.55 -10.23
N LEU A 124 -2.83 6.54 -8.89
CA LEU A 124 -2.51 7.73 -8.08
C LEU A 124 -1.00 7.97 -7.90
N ASP A 125 -0.16 7.09 -8.44
CA ASP A 125 1.27 7.05 -8.16
C ASP A 125 2.08 7.72 -9.30
N GLU A 126 1.79 8.99 -9.56
CA GLU A 126 2.39 9.76 -10.67
C GLU A 126 3.93 9.88 -10.55
N GLU A 127 4.46 9.91 -9.32
CA GLU A 127 5.89 10.10 -9.04
C GLU A 127 6.57 8.88 -8.38
N GLY A 128 5.78 7.88 -7.96
CA GLY A 128 6.23 6.90 -6.99
C GLY A 128 7.06 5.75 -7.53
N GLY A 129 7.18 5.62 -8.86
CA GLY A 129 8.09 4.71 -9.55
C GLY A 129 7.76 3.22 -9.42
N GLN A 130 8.35 2.42 -10.31
CA GLN A 130 8.29 0.96 -10.28
C GLN A 130 9.57 0.36 -9.68
N GLY A 131 9.49 -0.88 -9.23
CA GLY A 131 10.61 -1.66 -8.74
C GLY A 131 10.69 -1.80 -7.21
N PRO A 132 11.69 -2.53 -6.70
CA PRO A 132 11.74 -2.96 -5.30
C PRO A 132 11.80 -1.83 -4.28
N VAL A 133 12.59 -0.78 -4.55
CA VAL A 133 12.75 0.35 -3.62
C VAL A 133 11.42 1.12 -3.44
N PRO A 134 10.72 1.55 -4.51
CA PRO A 134 9.37 2.08 -4.40
C PRO A 134 8.37 1.18 -3.65
N ALA A 135 8.38 -0.13 -3.92
CA ALA A 135 7.47 -1.08 -3.29
C ALA A 135 7.69 -1.13 -1.77
N VAL A 136 8.93 -1.27 -1.33
CA VAL A 136 9.27 -1.29 0.09
C VAL A 136 9.04 0.06 0.77
N ARG A 137 9.32 1.18 0.10
CA ARG A 137 9.01 2.51 0.62
C ARG A 137 7.52 2.65 0.94
N ARG A 138 6.63 2.14 0.09
CA ARG A 138 5.18 2.14 0.32
C ARG A 138 4.76 1.34 1.55
N ILE A 139 5.40 0.19 1.80
CA ILE A 139 5.18 -0.63 3.00
C ILE A 139 5.72 0.09 4.24
N ALA A 140 6.92 0.66 4.16
CA ALA A 140 7.53 1.42 5.25
C ALA A 140 6.71 2.65 5.63
N GLN A 141 6.16 3.39 4.66
CA GLN A 141 5.22 4.49 4.93
C GLN A 141 3.96 4.01 5.66
N GLN A 142 3.46 2.81 5.35
CA GLN A 142 2.33 2.23 6.08
C GLN A 142 2.69 1.84 7.50
N ALA A 143 3.90 1.29 7.69
CA ALA A 143 4.42 0.93 9.01
C ALA A 143 4.59 2.18 9.89
N GLU A 144 5.20 3.24 9.34
CA GLU A 144 5.35 4.55 9.97
C GLU A 144 3.99 5.16 10.33
N LEU A 145 3.03 5.17 9.39
CA LEU A 145 1.68 5.72 9.61
C LEU A 145 0.95 5.04 10.79
N TYR A 146 1.24 3.76 11.03
CA TYR A 146 0.68 3.01 12.15
C TYR A 146 1.46 3.15 13.45
N ASP A 147 2.56 3.91 13.47
CA ASP A 147 3.56 3.94 14.55
C ASP A 147 4.15 2.54 14.82
N SER A 148 4.50 1.78 13.79
CA SER A 148 5.18 0.48 13.92
C SER A 148 6.69 0.65 14.11
N THR A 149 7.33 -0.29 14.80
CA THR A 149 8.80 -0.36 14.85
C THR A 149 9.27 -1.13 13.62
N TYR A 150 10.05 -0.51 12.73
CA TYR A 150 10.56 -1.17 11.52
C TYR A 150 11.95 -0.65 11.12
N THR A 151 12.58 -1.40 10.22
CA THR A 151 13.87 -1.10 9.60
C THR A 151 13.84 -1.53 8.13
N ILE A 152 14.33 -0.70 7.22
CA ILE A 152 14.60 -1.11 5.84
C ILE A 152 16.01 -1.71 5.82
N THR A 153 16.10 -3.03 5.64
CA THR A 153 17.34 -3.81 5.80
C THR A 153 18.12 -3.96 4.50
N GLU A 154 17.48 -3.73 3.36
CA GLU A 154 18.09 -3.85 2.03
C GLU A 154 17.44 -2.88 1.05
N ARG A 155 18.24 -2.24 0.20
CA ARG A 155 17.78 -1.33 -0.85
C ARG A 155 18.64 -1.47 -2.11
N SER A 156 18.11 -2.14 -3.12
CA SER A 156 18.72 -2.22 -4.45
C SER A 156 17.65 -2.24 -5.54
N SER A 157 18.07 -2.09 -6.79
CA SER A 157 17.19 -2.24 -7.96
C SER A 157 16.68 -3.66 -8.15
N GLU A 158 17.37 -4.68 -7.64
CA GLU A 158 16.99 -6.09 -7.78
C GLU A 158 16.14 -6.59 -6.61
N ARG A 159 16.39 -6.06 -5.42
CA ARG A 159 15.76 -6.48 -4.18
C ARG A 159 15.73 -5.35 -3.15
N SER A 160 14.62 -5.24 -2.44
CA SER A 160 14.48 -4.33 -1.30
C SER A 160 13.72 -5.05 -0.20
N THR A 161 14.10 -4.82 1.06
CA THR A 161 13.52 -5.52 2.21
C THR A 161 13.21 -4.57 3.35
N VAL A 162 12.02 -4.69 3.96
CA VAL A 162 11.65 -4.04 5.22
C VAL A 162 11.25 -5.08 6.26
N GLN A 163 11.79 -4.94 7.46
CA GLN A 163 11.43 -5.73 8.63
C GLN A 163 10.65 -4.84 9.59
N ILE A 164 9.45 -5.28 9.97
CA ILE A 164 8.62 -4.68 11.00
C ILE A 164 8.77 -5.55 12.25
N ASP A 165 9.50 -5.05 13.24
CA ASP A 165 9.79 -5.77 14.49
C ASP A 165 8.60 -5.74 15.46
N ARG A 166 7.83 -4.64 15.44
CA ARG A 166 6.60 -4.48 16.24
C ARG A 166 5.49 -3.91 15.39
N CYS A 167 4.51 -4.75 15.06
CA CYS A 167 3.34 -4.39 14.27
C CYS A 167 2.31 -3.64 15.13
N ALA A 168 2.24 -2.32 14.98
CA ALA A 168 1.35 -1.50 15.79
C ALA A 168 -0.14 -1.70 15.45
N ILE A 169 -0.46 -2.00 14.19
CA ILE A 169 -1.84 -2.34 13.80
C ILE A 169 -2.31 -3.66 14.41
N TRP A 170 -1.40 -4.63 14.58
CA TRP A 170 -1.71 -5.86 15.32
C TRP A 170 -2.10 -5.51 16.76
N ILE A 171 -1.24 -4.79 17.47
CA ILE A 171 -1.48 -4.37 18.86
C ILE A 171 -2.79 -3.60 18.99
N TYR A 172 -3.06 -2.67 18.08
CA TYR A 172 -4.28 -1.88 18.06
C TYR A 172 -5.54 -2.77 17.97
N ARG A 173 -5.56 -3.71 17.02
CA ARG A 173 -6.71 -4.61 16.81
C ARG A 173 -6.90 -5.61 17.93
N GLU A 174 -5.81 -6.17 18.48
CA GLU A 174 -5.91 -7.06 19.64
C GLU A 174 -6.44 -6.33 20.87
N LYS A 175 -5.99 -5.08 21.12
CA LYS A 175 -6.55 -4.24 22.18
C LYS A 175 -8.04 -3.95 21.96
N ALA A 176 -8.47 -3.70 20.73
CA ALA A 176 -9.88 -3.50 20.42
C ALA A 176 -10.69 -4.78 20.67
N ARG A 177 -10.19 -5.94 20.24
CA ARG A 177 -10.83 -7.24 20.48
C ARG A 177 -10.96 -7.55 21.97
N ALA A 178 -9.91 -7.30 22.76
CA ALA A 178 -9.91 -7.48 24.21
C ALA A 178 -10.93 -6.57 24.92
N ARG A 179 -11.33 -5.46 24.29
CA ARG A 179 -12.39 -4.54 24.77
C ARG A 179 -13.79 -4.91 24.25
N GLY A 180 -13.94 -6.04 23.57
CA GLY A 180 -15.21 -6.50 23.02
C GLY A 180 -15.64 -5.80 21.73
N VAL A 181 -14.75 -5.03 21.08
CA VAL A 181 -15.05 -4.46 19.75
C VAL A 181 -15.14 -5.60 18.74
N PRO A 182 -16.26 -5.73 17.99
CA PRO A 182 -16.37 -6.74 16.96
C PRO A 182 -15.35 -6.49 15.85
N ILE A 183 -14.47 -7.47 15.62
CA ILE A 183 -13.47 -7.45 14.53
C ILE A 183 -13.87 -8.52 13.52
N THR A 184 -14.10 -8.11 12.27
CA THR A 184 -14.50 -9.02 11.19
C THR A 184 -13.45 -10.08 10.89
N LEU A 185 -12.17 -9.69 10.93
CA LEU A 185 -11.06 -10.57 10.57
C LEU A 185 -10.62 -11.45 11.74
N GLY A 186 -10.28 -12.69 11.44
CA GLY A 186 -9.71 -13.61 12.43
C GLY A 186 -8.34 -13.13 12.93
N SER A 187 -7.56 -12.48 12.04
CA SER A 187 -6.34 -11.80 12.43
C SER A 187 -6.10 -10.49 11.64
N PRO A 188 -5.36 -9.53 12.20
CA PRO A 188 -4.89 -8.35 11.47
C PRO A 188 -4.08 -8.69 10.20
N CYS A 189 -3.39 -9.82 10.19
CA CYS A 189 -2.53 -10.25 9.08
C CYS A 189 -3.33 -10.78 7.87
N GLU A 190 -4.58 -11.20 8.07
CA GLU A 190 -5.43 -11.82 7.05
C GLU A 190 -5.61 -10.93 5.82
N TYR A 191 -5.96 -9.66 6.04
CA TYR A 191 -6.04 -8.67 4.96
C TYR A 191 -4.68 -8.04 4.64
N CYS A 192 -3.87 -7.72 5.67
CA CYS A 192 -2.62 -6.97 5.49
C CYS A 192 -1.66 -7.69 4.52
N THR A 193 -1.51 -9.02 4.64
CA THR A 193 -0.63 -9.79 3.76
C THR A 193 -1.10 -9.79 2.31
N ARG A 194 -2.40 -9.91 2.07
CA ARG A 194 -3.00 -9.83 0.73
C ARG A 194 -2.81 -8.44 0.13
N ALA A 195 -3.12 -7.40 0.89
CA ALA A 195 -2.98 -6.01 0.48
C ALA A 195 -1.53 -5.64 0.15
N MET A 196 -0.57 -5.97 1.01
CA MET A 196 0.84 -5.65 0.77
C MET A 196 1.40 -6.44 -0.43
N ALA A 197 1.00 -7.71 -0.60
CA ALA A 197 1.42 -8.49 -1.76
C ALA A 197 0.94 -7.88 -3.08
N GLU A 198 -0.33 -7.45 -3.16
CA GLU A 198 -0.87 -6.79 -4.35
C GLU A 198 -0.21 -5.43 -4.62
N ILE A 199 0.09 -4.65 -3.57
CA ILE A 199 0.85 -3.40 -3.70
C ILE A 199 2.24 -3.66 -4.31
N VAL A 200 2.96 -4.67 -3.83
CA VAL A 200 4.27 -5.03 -4.38
C VAL A 200 4.15 -5.48 -5.84
N ARG A 201 3.12 -6.24 -6.20
CA ARG A 201 2.84 -6.63 -7.59
C ARG A 201 2.53 -5.43 -8.48
N ALA A 202 1.72 -4.48 -8.01
CA ALA A 202 1.41 -3.24 -8.73
C ALA A 202 2.65 -2.38 -9.00
N LYS A 203 3.73 -2.57 -8.23
CA LYS A 203 5.04 -1.96 -8.44
C LYS A 203 5.96 -2.78 -9.36
N GLY A 204 5.43 -3.80 -10.05
CA GLY A 204 6.20 -4.65 -10.97
C GLY A 204 7.17 -5.61 -10.27
N CYS A 205 6.88 -5.99 -9.02
CA CYS A 205 7.76 -6.85 -8.22
C CYS A 205 7.07 -8.16 -7.83
N THR A 206 7.88 -9.17 -7.53
CA THR A 206 7.42 -10.39 -6.86
C THR A 206 7.46 -10.17 -5.35
N PRO A 207 6.32 -10.29 -4.63
CA PRO A 207 6.31 -10.21 -3.18
C PRO A 207 6.81 -11.49 -2.54
N ASN A 208 7.58 -11.35 -1.47
CA ASN A 208 7.82 -12.39 -0.49
C ASN A 208 7.61 -11.81 0.92
N TYR A 209 7.05 -12.61 1.83
CA TYR A 209 6.90 -12.18 3.22
C TYR A 209 7.02 -13.34 4.21
N GLU A 210 7.39 -12.97 5.43
CA GLU A 210 7.49 -13.86 6.58
C GLU A 210 6.78 -13.19 7.76
N LEU A 211 5.89 -13.92 8.44
CA LEU A 211 5.31 -13.45 9.70
C LEU A 211 6.26 -13.79 10.84
N LEU A 212 6.57 -12.80 11.68
CA LEU A 212 7.53 -12.93 12.77
C LEU A 212 6.80 -12.95 14.13
N ASP A 213 7.30 -13.77 15.04
CA ASP A 213 6.89 -13.81 16.44
C ASP A 213 8.15 -13.84 17.31
N ASN A 214 8.41 -12.74 18.01
CA ASN A 214 9.53 -12.65 18.93
C ASN A 214 9.00 -12.52 20.36
N GLY A 215 8.80 -13.66 21.02
CA GLY A 215 8.31 -13.69 22.40
C GLY A 215 6.94 -13.06 22.59
N GLY A 216 6.03 -13.24 21.62
CA GLY A 216 4.68 -12.67 21.65
C GLY A 216 4.58 -11.27 21.01
N VAL A 217 5.69 -10.67 20.62
CA VAL A 217 5.69 -9.45 19.81
C VAL A 217 5.57 -9.84 18.33
N ARG A 218 4.43 -9.50 17.72
CA ARG A 218 4.17 -9.78 16.30
C ARG A 218 4.85 -8.77 15.40
N GLY A 219 5.47 -9.29 14.35
CA GLY A 219 6.13 -8.53 13.29
C GLY A 219 5.95 -9.20 11.93
N CYS A 220 6.57 -8.63 10.91
CA CYS A 220 6.68 -9.26 9.60
C CYS A 220 7.87 -8.73 8.81
N ARG A 221 8.42 -9.56 7.94
CA ARG A 221 9.44 -9.16 6.96
C ARG A 221 8.82 -9.19 5.58
N TRP A 222 9.04 -8.13 4.81
CA TRP A 222 8.61 -8.02 3.42
C TRP A 222 9.82 -7.81 2.53
N THR A 223 9.90 -8.60 1.46
CA THR A 223 10.89 -8.44 0.41
C THR A 223 10.17 -8.24 -0.91
N ALA A 224 10.51 -7.16 -1.60
CA ALA A 224 10.15 -6.95 -3.00
C ALA A 224 11.34 -7.37 -3.86
N ILE A 225 11.09 -8.26 -4.82
CA ILE A 225 12.09 -8.74 -5.77
C ILE A 225 11.70 -8.22 -7.15
N ALA A 226 12.65 -7.64 -7.89
CA ALA A 226 12.40 -7.21 -9.25
C ALA A 226 11.86 -8.39 -10.06
N ALA A 227 10.72 -8.22 -10.72
CA ALA A 227 10.30 -9.20 -11.70
C ALA A 227 11.36 -9.19 -12.80
N ARG A 228 12.02 -10.33 -13.05
CA ARG A 228 12.87 -10.46 -14.24
C ARG A 228 11.97 -10.11 -15.43
N LEU A 229 12.29 -9.04 -16.15
CA LEU A 229 11.58 -8.70 -17.39
C LEU A 229 11.56 -9.97 -18.23
N ARG A 230 10.38 -10.52 -18.46
CA ARG A 230 10.21 -11.50 -19.54
C ARG A 230 10.64 -10.72 -20.80
N PRO A 231 11.64 -11.18 -21.56
CA PRO A 231 11.98 -10.51 -22.81
C PRO A 231 10.69 -10.36 -23.63
N PRO A 232 10.46 -9.23 -24.31
CA PRO A 232 9.35 -9.15 -25.24
C PRO A 232 9.45 -10.37 -26.15
N ALA A 233 8.34 -11.11 -26.30
CA ALA A 233 8.29 -12.21 -27.24
C ALA A 233 8.66 -11.62 -28.60
N PHE A 234 9.86 -11.95 -29.11
CA PHE A 234 10.21 -11.60 -30.47
C PHE A 234 9.11 -12.20 -31.36
N PRO A 235 8.39 -11.41 -32.17
CA PRO A 235 7.46 -11.98 -33.12
C PRO A 235 8.26 -12.95 -34.00
N ALA A 236 7.80 -14.20 -34.08
CA ALA A 236 8.40 -15.18 -34.96
C ALA A 236 8.54 -14.57 -36.36
N PRO A 237 9.69 -14.72 -37.04
CA PRO A 237 9.86 -14.18 -38.38
C PRO A 237 8.72 -14.72 -39.25
N ARG A 238 7.95 -13.81 -39.84
CA ARG A 238 6.94 -14.16 -40.86
C ARG A 238 7.66 -14.96 -41.93
N GLN A 239 7.30 -16.23 -42.08
CA GLN A 239 7.67 -16.98 -43.27
C GLN A 239 7.05 -16.26 -44.47
N VAL A 240 7.90 -15.61 -45.26
CA VAL A 240 7.52 -15.13 -46.59
C VAL A 240 7.32 -16.39 -47.42
N VAL A 241 6.06 -16.78 -47.61
CA VAL A 241 5.71 -17.81 -48.57
C VAL A 241 6.01 -17.22 -49.94
N ALA A 242 7.07 -17.72 -50.58
CA ALA A 242 7.34 -17.43 -51.96
C ALA A 242 6.19 -18.02 -52.81
N ALA A 243 5.45 -17.14 -53.48
CA ALA A 243 4.48 -17.57 -54.48
C ALA A 243 5.22 -18.23 -55.65
N GLN A 244 4.81 -19.44 -56.00
CA GLN A 244 5.10 -20.09 -57.28
C GLN A 244 3.90 -19.92 -58.20
#